data_AF-A0A1S9DK02-F1
#
_entry.id   AF-A0A1S9DK02-F1
#
_cell.length_a   1.000
_cell.length_b   1.000
_cell.length_c   1.000
_cell.angle_alpha   90.00
_cell.angle_beta   90.00
_cell.angle_gamma   90.00
#
_symmetry.space_group_name_H-M   'P 1'
#
loop_
_entity.id
_entity.type
_entity.pdbx_description
1 polymer ?
#
loop_
_entity_poly.entity_id
_entity_poly.type
_entity_poly.pdbx_seq_one_letter_code
_entity_poly.pdbx_strand_id
1 'polypeptide(L)'
;MGYSANTFTQIIPARKFQDMLQHDQLLSAPLAALYWTAQGRSVKDVFGPFYLKPDLDTAYIETGSDGTRAILATDFVDKVQDPLPLCPSSNLRRLCHVISDIAGFSALVGLEVEVIFMRPVTGGQH
;
A
#
# COMPACT_ATOMS: atom_id res chain seq x y z
N MET A 1 -1.19 -1.70 -0.21
CA MET A 1 -1.66 -3.07 0.13
C MET A 1 -2.23 -3.72 -1.12
N GLY A 2 -1.97 -5.01 -1.37
CA GLY A 2 -2.56 -5.76 -2.50
C GLY A 2 -3.86 -6.48 -2.14
N TYR A 3 -4.54 -7.08 -3.12
CA TYR A 3 -5.81 -7.80 -2.90
C TYR A 3 -5.68 -9.10 -2.10
N SER A 4 -4.48 -9.68 -1.99
CA SER A 4 -4.21 -10.86 -1.15
C SER A 4 -3.97 -10.52 0.33
N ALA A 5 -4.31 -9.30 0.76
CA ALA A 5 -4.00 -8.73 2.08
C ALA A 5 -2.49 -8.63 2.40
N ASN A 6 -1.62 -8.95 1.44
CA ASN A 6 -0.19 -8.74 1.57
C ASN A 6 0.10 -7.23 1.61
N THR A 7 0.83 -6.82 2.66
CA THR A 7 1.37 -5.47 2.77
C THR A 7 2.79 -5.46 2.22
N PHE A 8 3.02 -4.65 1.19
CA PHE A 8 4.33 -4.44 0.60
C PHE A 8 4.86 -3.09 1.09
N THR A 9 6.00 -3.12 1.77
CA THR A 9 6.62 -1.92 2.35
C THR A 9 8.03 -1.77 1.80
N GLN A 10 8.37 -0.55 1.37
CA GLN A 10 9.74 -0.16 1.08
C GLN A 10 10.15 0.92 2.08
N ILE A 11 11.25 0.71 2.80
CA ILE A 11 11.80 1.69 3.74
C ILE A 11 12.88 2.46 3.00
N ILE A 12 12.77 3.78 2.97
CA ILE A 12 13.75 4.66 2.35
C ILE A 12 14.17 5.79 3.29
N PRO A 13 15.41 6.30 3.19
CA PRO A 13 15.85 7.46 3.97
C PRO A 13 15.02 8.71 3.66
N ALA A 14 14.72 9.52 4.67
CA ALA A 14 13.94 10.75 4.54
C ALA A 14 14.52 11.72 3.48
N ARG A 15 15.84 11.88 3.45
CA ARG A 15 16.52 12.70 2.44
C ARG A 15 16.27 12.21 1.01
N LYS A 16 16.36 10.89 0.79
CA LYS A 16 16.08 10.29 -0.52
C LYS A 16 14.61 10.48 -0.91
N PHE A 17 13.69 10.37 0.05
CA PHE A 17 12.27 10.62 -0.21
C PHE A 17 12.02 12.08 -0.62
N GLN A 18 12.66 13.03 0.06
CA GLN A 18 12.58 14.44 -0.31
C GLN A 18 13.10 14.68 -1.73
N ASP A 19 14.27 14.11 -2.07
CA ASP A 19 14.82 14.21 -3.42
C ASP A 19 13.86 13.61 -4.45
N MET A 20 13.23 12.47 -4.15
CA MET A 20 12.24 11.85 -5.03
C MET A 20 11.02 12.74 -5.28
N LEU A 21 10.47 13.37 -4.23
CA LEU A 21 9.35 14.29 -4.37
C LEU A 21 9.70 15.51 -5.23
N GLN A 22 10.92 16.03 -5.12
CA GLN A 22 11.39 17.19 -5.89
C GLN A 22 11.55 16.89 -7.39
N HIS A 23 11.84 15.65 -7.74
CA HIS A 23 12.12 15.23 -9.12
C HIS A 23 11.00 14.38 -9.74
N ASP A 24 9.83 14.31 -9.10
CA ASP A 24 8.70 13.46 -9.52
C ASP A 24 9.12 11.99 -9.77
N GLN A 25 10.02 11.49 -8.92
CA GLN A 25 10.56 10.14 -9.05
C GLN A 25 9.77 9.16 -8.18
N LEU A 26 9.23 8.12 -8.84
CA LEU A 26 8.51 7.06 -8.15
C LEU A 26 9.41 5.84 -7.88
N LEU A 27 9.10 5.12 -6.79
CA LEU A 27 9.72 3.82 -6.51
C LEU A 27 9.07 2.76 -7.38
N SER A 28 9.88 1.88 -7.96
CA SER A 28 9.38 0.71 -8.67
C SER A 28 9.23 -0.49 -7.75
N ALA A 29 8.31 -1.37 -8.11
CA ALA A 29 8.10 -2.67 -7.48
C ALA A 29 7.76 -3.70 -8.57
N PRO A 30 8.09 -5.00 -8.36
CA PRO A 30 7.83 -6.03 -9.37
C PRO A 30 6.33 -6.29 -9.50
N LEU A 31 5.79 -6.21 -10.71
CA LEU A 31 4.37 -6.44 -10.99
C LEU A 31 3.88 -7.81 -10.52
N ALA A 32 4.76 -8.82 -10.53
CA ALA A 32 4.49 -10.15 -9.99
C ALA A 32 4.02 -10.12 -8.53
N ALA A 33 4.45 -9.14 -7.71
CA ALA A 33 4.03 -9.03 -6.32
C ALA A 33 2.51 -8.87 -6.16
N LEU A 34 1.84 -8.24 -7.14
CA LEU A 34 0.38 -8.08 -7.13
C LEU A 34 -0.37 -9.39 -7.39
N TYR A 35 0.32 -10.44 -7.85
CA TYR A 35 -0.23 -11.77 -8.15
C TYR A 35 0.21 -12.83 -7.15
N TRP A 36 0.87 -12.45 -6.05
CA TRP A 36 1.22 -13.37 -4.99
C TRP A 36 0.03 -13.67 -4.08
N THR A 37 -0.19 -14.96 -3.84
CA THR A 37 -1.09 -15.45 -2.79
C THR A 37 -0.51 -15.14 -1.40
N ALA A 38 -1.33 -15.30 -0.36
CA ALA A 38 -0.88 -15.22 1.03
C ALA A 38 0.24 -16.24 1.36
N GLN A 39 0.34 -17.32 0.60
CA GLN A 39 1.38 -18.35 0.75
C GLN A 39 2.66 -18.03 -0.05
N GLY A 40 2.76 -16.83 -0.63
CA GLY A 40 3.93 -16.40 -1.42
C GLY A 40 4.04 -17.06 -2.81
N ARG A 41 3.01 -17.79 -3.27
CA ARG A 41 2.98 -18.37 -4.61
C ARG A 41 2.40 -17.40 -5.61
N SER A 42 2.99 -17.29 -6.80
CA SER A 42 2.41 -16.53 -7.90
C SER A 42 1.26 -17.30 -8.55
N VAL A 43 0.12 -16.63 -8.79
CA VAL A 43 -1.00 -17.22 -9.54
C VAL A 43 -0.90 -16.97 -11.05
N LYS A 44 0.03 -16.11 -11.46
CA LYS A 44 0.23 -15.74 -12.86
C LYS A 44 1.68 -15.32 -13.09
N ASP A 45 2.26 -15.71 -14.21
CA ASP A 45 3.57 -15.22 -14.62
C ASP A 45 3.42 -13.85 -15.27
N VAL A 46 3.96 -12.83 -14.59
CA VAL A 46 3.89 -11.44 -15.03
C VAL A 46 5.23 -10.78 -14.80
N PHE A 47 5.69 -10.02 -15.80
CA PHE A 47 7.00 -9.38 -15.78
C PHE A 47 6.86 -7.86 -15.88
N GLY A 48 7.87 -7.16 -15.38
CA GLY A 48 7.97 -5.70 -15.43
C GLY A 48 7.62 -5.01 -14.11
N PRO A 49 7.82 -3.68 -14.05
CA PRO A 49 7.57 -2.90 -12.86
C PRO A 49 6.15 -2.31 -12.85
N PHE A 50 5.65 -2.05 -11.66
CA PHE A 50 4.73 -0.95 -11.39
C PHE A 50 5.43 0.07 -10.50
N TYR A 51 4.77 1.19 -10.24
CA TYR A 51 5.34 2.29 -9.46
C TYR A 51 4.44 2.63 -8.27
N LEU A 52 5.08 3.07 -7.19
CA LEU A 52 4.46 3.47 -5.95
C LEU A 52 4.35 4.99 -5.92
N LYS A 53 3.12 5.50 -6.02
CA LYS A 53 2.84 6.93 -5.87
C LYS A 53 2.42 7.22 -4.42
N PRO A 54 3.23 7.97 -3.65
CA PRO A 54 2.92 8.24 -2.25
C PRO A 54 1.69 9.13 -2.11
N ASP A 55 0.80 8.78 -1.19
CA ASP A 55 -0.32 9.61 -0.78
C ASP A 55 0.06 10.36 0.51
N LEU A 56 0.39 11.65 0.37
CA LEU A 56 0.86 12.47 1.48
C LEU A 56 -0.20 12.71 2.55
N ASP A 57 -1.49 12.62 2.20
CA ASP A 57 -2.60 12.83 3.13
C ASP A 57 -2.78 11.64 4.09
N THR A 58 -2.10 10.52 3.79
CA THR A 58 -2.11 9.31 4.63
C THR A 58 -0.91 9.21 5.58
N ALA A 59 -0.05 10.23 5.60
CA ALA A 59 1.16 10.19 6.40
C ALA A 59 0.86 10.15 7.91
N TYR A 60 1.48 9.20 8.61
CA TYR A 60 1.45 9.15 10.07
C TYR A 60 2.78 8.68 10.65
N ILE A 61 3.03 9.03 11.91
CA ILE A 61 4.24 8.61 12.64
C ILE A 61 4.03 7.20 13.20
N GLU A 62 4.96 6.29 12.93
CA GLU A 62 4.89 4.92 13.40
C GLU A 62 4.97 4.87 14.93
N THR A 63 4.00 4.20 15.57
CA THR A 63 3.99 4.01 17.03
C THR A 63 5.25 3.28 17.49
N GLY A 64 5.89 3.78 18.56
CA GLY A 64 7.13 3.20 19.08
C GLY A 64 8.39 3.52 18.26
N SER A 65 8.31 4.48 17.34
CA SER A 65 9.48 4.96 16.58
C SER A 65 10.14 6.21 17.15
N ASP A 66 9.64 6.77 18.26
CA ASP A 66 10.12 8.06 18.81
C ASP A 66 10.14 9.20 17.78
N GLY A 67 9.21 9.19 16.82
CA GLY A 67 9.12 10.21 15.76
C GLY A 67 10.11 10.04 14.62
N THR A 68 10.88 8.96 14.59
CA THR A 68 11.94 8.75 13.59
C THR A 68 11.44 8.12 12.29
N ARG A 69 10.22 7.58 12.27
CA ARG A 69 9.63 6.87 11.12
C ARG A 69 8.24 7.39 10.79
N ALA A 70 8.07 7.83 9.55
CA ALA A 70 6.78 8.14 8.96
C ALA A 70 6.36 7.02 7.99
N ILE A 71 5.09 6.65 8.04
CA ILE A 71 4.47 5.67 7.15
C ILE A 71 3.48 6.41 6.26
N LEU A 72 3.51 6.08 4.97
CA LEU A 72 2.59 6.61 3.97
C LEU A 72 1.98 5.45 3.20
N ALA A 73 0.70 5.55 2.88
CA ALA A 73 0.10 4.71 1.87
C ALA A 73 0.61 5.10 0.48
N THR A 74 0.53 4.15 -0.45
CA THR A 74 0.92 4.37 -1.84
C THR A 74 -0.15 3.80 -2.76
N ASP A 75 -0.41 4.51 -3.84
CA ASP A 75 -1.13 3.98 -4.99
C ASP A 75 -0.19 3.23 -5.91
N PHE A 76 -0.74 2.26 -6.62
CA PHE A 76 -0.02 1.50 -7.63
C PHE A 76 -0.34 2.11 -8.98
N VAL A 77 0.68 2.65 -9.64
CA VAL A 77 0.55 3.34 -10.93
C VAL A 77 1.48 2.73 -11.96
N ASP A 78 1.19 2.99 -13.24
CA ASP A 78 2.07 2.60 -14.34
C ASP A 78 3.18 3.66 -14.61
N LYS A 79 3.85 3.54 -15.76
CA LYS A 79 4.94 4.45 -16.15
C LYS A 79 4.49 5.88 -16.44
N VAL A 80 3.23 6.07 -16.83
CA VAL A 80 2.64 7.39 -17.10
C VAL A 80 1.87 7.92 -15.88
N GLN A 81 2.03 7.24 -14.72
CA GLN A 81 1.37 7.51 -13.45
C GLN A 81 -0.14 7.29 -13.46
N ASP A 82 -0.68 6.52 -14.40
CA ASP A 82 -2.08 6.13 -14.39
C ASP A 82 -2.33 5.03 -13.35
N PRO A 83 -3.43 5.10 -12.57
CA PRO A 83 -3.75 4.07 -11.59
C PRO A 83 -3.89 2.68 -12.21
N LEU A 84 -3.20 1.69 -11.64
CA LEU A 84 -3.35 0.32 -12.06
C LEU A 84 -4.73 -0.24 -11.65
N PRO A 85 -5.39 -1.03 -12.51
CA PRO A 85 -6.64 -1.71 -12.17
C PRO A 85 -6.54 -2.63 -10.94
N LEU A 86 -5.32 -3.04 -10.58
CA LEU A 86 -5.05 -3.89 -9.42
C LEU A 86 -4.75 -3.09 -8.13
N CYS A 87 -4.89 -1.76 -8.15
CA CYS A 87 -4.68 -0.90 -6.98
C CYS A 87 -5.97 -0.80 -6.15
N PRO A 88 -6.04 -1.40 -4.93
CA PRO A 88 -7.25 -1.36 -4.14
C PRO A 88 -7.65 0.05 -3.69
N SER A 89 -6.68 0.88 -3.28
CA SER A 89 -6.91 2.26 -2.81
C SER A 89 -7.46 3.16 -3.90
N SER A 90 -6.90 3.09 -5.11
CA SER A 90 -7.39 3.85 -6.27
C SER A 90 -8.78 3.40 -6.70
N ASN A 91 -9.04 2.09 -6.70
CA ASN A 91 -10.36 1.55 -7.00
C ASN A 91 -11.41 1.94 -5.97
N LEU A 92 -11.06 1.94 -4.67
CA LEU A 92 -11.95 2.37 -3.60
C LEU A 92 -12.28 3.86 -3.74
N ARG A 93 -11.30 4.73 -3.97
CA ARG A 93 -11.56 6.16 -4.21
C ARG A 93 -12.45 6.40 -5.43
N ARG A 94 -12.21 5.66 -6.53
CA ARG A 94 -13.09 5.70 -7.70
C ARG A 94 -14.52 5.31 -7.35
N LEU A 95 -14.71 4.24 -6.57
CA LEU A 95 -16.04 3.83 -6.13
C LEU A 95 -16.71 4.89 -5.23
N CYS A 96 -15.96 5.49 -4.30
CA CYS A 96 -16.45 6.58 -3.46
C CYS A 96 -16.88 7.80 -4.29
N HIS A 97 -16.11 8.18 -5.31
CA HIS A 97 -16.49 9.27 -6.23
C HIS A 97 -17.78 8.92 -6.99
N VAL A 98 -17.89 7.72 -7.54
CA VAL A 98 -19.12 7.27 -8.22
C VAL A 98 -20.35 7.34 -7.31
N ILE A 99 -20.22 6.90 -6.06
CA ILE A 99 -21.31 6.98 -5.07
C ILE A 99 -21.67 8.43 -4.78
N SER A 100 -20.66 9.29 -4.57
CA SER A 100 -20.87 10.71 -4.32
C SER A 100 -21.55 11.41 -5.50
N ASP A 101 -21.10 11.14 -6.73
CA ASP A 101 -21.61 11.77 -7.95
C ASP A 101 -23.04 11.34 -8.28
N ILE A 102 -23.35 10.04 -8.12
CA ILE A 102 -24.67 9.49 -8.48
C ILE A 102 -25.68 9.73 -7.36
N ALA A 103 -25.30 9.50 -6.11
CA ALA A 103 -26.23 9.48 -4.99
C ALA A 103 -26.22 10.76 -4.15
N GLY A 104 -25.20 11.62 -4.28
CA GLY A 104 -25.06 12.84 -3.47
C GLY A 104 -24.71 12.57 -2.01
N PHE A 105 -24.18 11.39 -1.68
CA PHE A 105 -23.80 10.99 -0.33
C PHE A 105 -22.37 10.48 -0.27
N SER A 106 -21.72 10.63 0.88
CA SER A 106 -20.40 10.04 1.15
C SER A 106 -20.53 8.84 2.09
N ALA A 107 -19.74 7.79 1.83
CA ALA A 107 -19.68 6.64 2.71
C ALA A 107 -18.79 6.93 3.93
N LEU A 108 -19.32 6.70 5.13
CA LEU A 108 -18.55 6.66 6.37
C LEU A 108 -18.54 5.21 6.86
N VAL A 109 -17.35 4.64 7.07
CA VAL A 109 -17.18 3.23 7.42
C VAL A 109 -16.43 3.12 8.74
N GLY A 110 -17.01 2.35 9.68
CA GLY A 110 -16.34 1.88 10.89
C GLY A 110 -15.97 0.41 10.74
N LEU A 111 -14.78 0.03 11.20
CA LEU A 111 -14.32 -1.35 11.23
C LEU A 111 -14.15 -1.80 12.68
N GLU A 112 -14.75 -2.93 13.04
CA GLU A 112 -14.45 -3.64 14.28
C GLU A 112 -13.37 -4.69 13.97
N VAL A 113 -12.23 -4.59 14.65
CA VAL A 113 -11.08 -5.48 14.43
C VAL A 113 -10.84 -6.27 15.71
N GLU A 114 -11.23 -7.54 15.68
CA GLU A 114 -10.94 -8.49 16.75
C GLU A 114 -9.55 -9.11 16.56
N VAL A 115 -8.77 -9.17 17.63
CA VAL A 115 -7.41 -9.74 17.62
C VAL A 115 -7.25 -10.76 18.75
N ILE A 116 -6.51 -11.84 18.49
CA ILE A 116 -6.16 -12.85 19.48
C ILE A 116 -4.69 -12.67 19.88
N PHE A 117 -4.45 -12.34 21.14
CA PHE A 117 -3.09 -12.28 21.70
C PHE A 117 -2.60 -13.68 22.02
N MET A 118 -1.74 -14.23 21.15
CA MET A 118 -1.10 -15.52 21.37
C MET A 118 0.16 -15.36 22.24
N ARG A 119 0.53 -16.41 22.98
CA ARG A 119 1.82 -16.42 23.69
C ARG A 119 2.96 -16.36 22.67
N PRO A 120 4.04 -15.59 22.93
CA PRO A 120 5.20 -15.60 22.05
C PRO A 120 5.76 -17.01 21.92
N VAL A 121 6.09 -17.42 20.69
CA VAL A 121 6.84 -18.67 20.47
C VAL A 121 8.30 -18.38 20.82
N THR A 122 8.68 -18.59 22.07
CA THR A 122 10.09 -18.56 22.50
C THR A 122 10.75 -19.88 22.11
N GLY A 123 11.20 -19.97 20.85
CA GLY A 123 12.19 -20.95 20.40
C GLY A 123 11.67 -22.20 19.70
N GLY A 124 12.24 -22.43 18.51
CA GLY A 124 12.46 -23.74 17.90
C GLY A 124 13.69 -23.61 17.02
N GLN A 125 14.86 -23.97 17.53
CA GLN A 125 16.03 -24.21 16.68
C GLN A 125 15.71 -25.44 15.82
N HIS A 126 15.74 -25.26 14.49
CA HIS A 126 15.88 -26.34 13.53
C HIS A 126 16.98 -25.95 12.55
#